data_AF-A0A4Q6U8N0-F1
#
_entry.id   AF-A0A4Q6U8N0-F1
#
_cell.length_a   1.000
_cell.length_b   1.000
_cell.length_c   1.000
_cell.angle_alpha   90.00
_cell.angle_beta   90.00
_cell.angle_gamma   90.00
#
_symmetry.space_group_name_H-M   'P 1'
#
loop_
_entity.id
_entity.type
_entity.pdbx_description
1 polymer ?
#
loop_
_entity_poly.entity_id
_entity_poly.type
_entity_poly.pdbx_seq_one_letter_code
_entity_poly.pdbx_strand_id
1 'polypeptide(L)'
;MDFKIRELRTVAQGRKQLLREREAYSQLMQQGFSNKEACRIVGINEKTGRRWRNGRSADRHQEAAPPIKTVVPPSGSSRYLREDDRIYIADRFREKATVRAIAAELGRSPSTISREIRRNGMPLRGDARRWAYRPHAAQARADARRPRPKPGKIGQNTELRDFIQDRLHLRWSPEQICQALRSQFPDRPEMHVVHETVYQALYVQGRGELRRELARALRTGRARRKPRRQAQQRQPRFSTPMVMISERPAEAEDRAAPGHWEGDLVIGKDGKSAIGTLVERATRYVMLLHLPGDHGAESVREALVTTVQTLP
;
A
#
# COMPACT_ATOMS: atom_id res chain seq x y z
N MET A 1 -7.15 -23.42 28.34
CA MET A 1 -7.74 -24.18 27.21
C MET A 1 -6.93 -25.46 27.05
N ASP A 2 -7.54 -26.61 27.27
CA ASP A 2 -6.88 -27.91 27.09
C ASP A 2 -6.84 -28.27 25.60
N PHE A 3 -5.66 -28.16 24.99
CA PHE A 3 -5.42 -28.53 23.60
C PHE A 3 -5.11 -30.04 23.51
N LYS A 4 -6.13 -30.90 23.66
CA LYS A 4 -5.97 -32.35 23.45
C LYS A 4 -6.30 -32.74 22.01
N ILE A 5 -5.34 -32.60 21.10
CA ILE A 5 -5.55 -32.89 19.67
C ILE A 5 -5.15 -34.33 19.28
N ARG A 6 -4.29 -35.03 20.04
CA ARG A 6 -3.81 -36.38 19.68
C ARG A 6 -3.49 -37.28 20.88
N GLU A 7 -4.46 -38.05 21.38
CA GLU A 7 -4.21 -39.05 22.44
C GLU A 7 -3.88 -40.47 21.92
N LEU A 8 -3.98 -40.79 20.62
CA LEU A 8 -3.71 -42.16 20.13
C LEU A 8 -2.74 -42.17 18.95
N ARG A 9 -1.58 -42.80 19.16
CA ARG A 9 -0.45 -42.91 18.22
C ARG A 9 -0.38 -44.26 17.51
N THR A 10 -1.50 -44.96 17.34
CA THR A 10 -1.50 -46.38 16.95
C THR A 10 -1.84 -46.66 15.48
N VAL A 11 -2.16 -45.66 14.64
CA VAL A 11 -2.45 -45.93 13.22
C VAL A 11 -1.76 -44.92 12.30
N ALA A 12 -0.96 -45.42 11.36
CA ALA A 12 -0.34 -44.62 10.31
C ALA A 12 -1.43 -44.04 9.39
N GLN A 13 -1.79 -42.78 9.60
CA GLN A 13 -2.72 -42.06 8.73
C GLN A 13 -1.96 -41.41 7.57
N GLY A 14 -2.42 -41.61 6.34
CA GLY A 14 -1.84 -41.05 5.12
C GLY A 14 -1.87 -39.51 5.05
N ARG A 15 -1.70 -38.92 3.85
CA ARG A 15 -1.70 -37.45 3.64
C ARG A 15 -3.06 -36.80 4.01
N LYS A 16 -3.31 -36.57 5.30
CA LYS A 16 -4.42 -35.71 5.77
C LYS A 16 -4.00 -34.24 5.73
N GLN A 17 -4.92 -33.38 5.29
CA GLN A 17 -4.76 -31.94 5.38
C GLN A 17 -4.94 -31.50 6.84
N LEU A 18 -3.88 -30.97 7.44
CA LEU A 18 -3.79 -30.55 8.84
C LEU A 18 -4.42 -29.15 9.06
N LEU A 19 -5.69 -28.94 8.70
CA LEU A 19 -6.32 -27.61 8.76
C LEU A 19 -6.50 -27.10 10.20
N ARG A 20 -7.01 -27.94 11.11
CA ARG A 20 -7.23 -27.57 12.53
C ARG A 20 -5.91 -27.35 13.27
N GLU A 21 -4.92 -28.20 13.04
CA GLU A 21 -3.58 -28.04 13.61
C GLU A 21 -2.89 -26.77 13.10
N ARG A 22 -3.16 -26.40 11.86
CA ARG A 22 -2.64 -25.17 11.24
C ARG A 22 -3.22 -23.91 11.86
N GLU A 23 -4.51 -23.90 12.17
CA GLU A 23 -5.17 -22.80 12.88
C GLU A 23 -4.65 -22.67 14.32
N ALA A 24 -4.60 -23.79 15.05
CA ALA A 24 -4.11 -23.82 16.44
C ALA A 24 -2.64 -23.38 16.55
N TYR A 25 -1.77 -23.85 15.64
CA TYR A 25 -0.39 -23.40 15.56
C TYR A 25 -0.31 -21.89 15.33
N SER A 26 -1.13 -21.35 14.43
CA SER A 26 -1.12 -19.92 14.14
C SER A 26 -1.58 -19.06 15.32
N GLN A 27 -2.55 -19.53 16.11
CA GLN A 27 -3.00 -18.83 17.32
C GLN A 27 -1.91 -18.80 18.40
N LEU A 28 -1.23 -19.93 18.65
CA LEU A 28 -0.12 -20.00 19.61
C LEU A 28 1.03 -19.07 19.21
N MET A 29 1.35 -19.01 17.92
CA MET A 29 2.37 -18.08 17.41
C MET A 29 1.99 -16.61 17.59
N GLN A 30 0.69 -16.25 17.51
CA GLN A 30 0.22 -14.89 17.78
C GLN A 30 0.27 -14.53 19.27
N GLN A 31 0.06 -15.51 20.15
CA GLN A 31 0.17 -15.36 21.60
C GLN A 31 1.63 -15.28 22.09
N GLY A 32 2.61 -15.31 21.16
CA GLY A 32 4.03 -15.16 21.48
C GLY A 32 4.76 -16.44 21.83
N PHE A 33 4.12 -17.61 21.72
CA PHE A 33 4.78 -18.89 21.97
C PHE A 33 5.90 -19.17 20.97
N SER A 34 6.96 -19.83 21.43
CA SER A 34 8.04 -20.24 20.55
C SER A 34 7.57 -21.31 19.56
N ASN A 35 8.19 -21.40 18.38
CA ASN A 35 7.85 -22.42 17.39
C ASN A 35 7.92 -23.85 17.97
N LYS A 36 8.86 -24.09 18.89
CA LYS A 36 9.07 -25.39 19.53
C LYS A 36 7.91 -25.74 20.45
N GLU A 37 7.46 -24.80 21.28
CA GLU A 37 6.31 -24.98 22.16
C GLU A 37 5.02 -25.12 21.38
N ALA A 38 4.80 -24.27 20.37
CA ALA A 38 3.63 -24.34 19.51
C ALA A 38 3.53 -25.68 18.79
N CYS A 39 4.65 -26.22 18.27
CA CYS A 39 4.65 -27.54 17.64
C CYS A 39 4.38 -28.67 18.63
N ARG A 40 4.90 -28.57 19.87
CA ARG A 40 4.66 -29.55 20.93
C ARG A 40 3.20 -29.60 21.34
N ILE A 41 2.58 -28.44 21.56
CA ILE A 41 1.17 -28.30 21.95
C ILE A 41 0.23 -28.82 20.85
N VAL A 42 0.53 -28.50 19.58
CA VAL A 42 -0.30 -28.91 18.43
C VAL A 42 -0.05 -30.37 18.02
N GLY A 43 1.05 -30.98 18.47
CA GLY A 43 1.41 -32.37 18.14
C GLY A 43 1.94 -32.54 16.72
N ILE A 44 2.65 -31.54 16.19
CA ILE A 44 3.26 -31.54 14.84
C ILE A 44 4.79 -31.53 14.92
N ASN A 45 5.45 -32.00 13.86
CA ASN A 45 6.90 -31.93 13.77
C ASN A 45 7.38 -30.47 13.63
N GLU A 46 8.47 -30.09 14.32
CA GLU A 46 9.05 -28.74 14.27
C GLU A 46 9.38 -28.26 12.85
N LYS A 47 9.76 -29.16 11.93
CA LYS A 47 9.99 -28.85 10.51
C LYS A 47 8.70 -28.41 9.82
N THR A 48 7.55 -28.97 10.21
CA THR A 48 6.23 -28.59 9.70
C THR A 48 5.87 -27.18 10.17
N GLY A 49 6.05 -26.88 11.46
CA GLY A 49 5.87 -25.52 12.00
C GLY A 49 6.79 -24.50 11.35
N ARG A 50 8.08 -24.83 11.16
CA ARG A 50 9.04 -23.94 10.48
C ARG A 50 8.64 -23.66 9.03
N ARG A 51 8.13 -24.67 8.32
CA ARG A 51 7.59 -24.52 6.96
C ARG A 51 6.33 -23.66 6.93
N TRP A 52 5.46 -23.81 7.92
CA TRP A 52 4.28 -22.97 8.10
C TRP A 52 4.65 -21.51 8.37
N ARG A 53 5.67 -21.26 9.20
CA ARG A 53 6.13 -19.91 9.54
C ARG A 53 6.85 -19.20 8.40
N ASN A 54 7.76 -19.89 7.71
CA ASN A 54 8.70 -19.28 6.77
C ASN A 54 8.33 -19.51 5.30
N GLY A 55 7.37 -20.40 5.04
CA GLY A 55 7.10 -20.88 3.70
C GLY A 55 8.19 -21.84 3.19
N ARG A 56 8.17 -22.10 1.89
CA ARG A 56 9.12 -22.93 1.15
C ARG A 56 9.38 -22.29 -0.20
N SER A 57 10.65 -22.14 -0.57
CA SER A 57 11.07 -21.76 -1.93
C SER A 57 10.85 -22.90 -2.92
N ALA A 58 10.56 -22.59 -4.18
CA ALA A 58 10.41 -23.60 -5.23
C ALA A 58 11.75 -24.29 -5.51
N ASP A 59 11.69 -25.59 -5.85
CA ASP A 59 12.81 -26.39 -6.33
C ASP A 59 12.32 -27.32 -7.46
N ARG A 60 13.23 -27.99 -8.18
CA ARG A 60 12.99 -28.87 -9.34
C ARG A 60 11.88 -29.91 -9.14
N HIS A 61 11.66 -30.34 -7.89
CA HIS A 61 10.68 -31.36 -7.54
C HIS A 61 9.48 -30.83 -6.74
N GLN A 62 9.47 -29.57 -6.28
CA GLN A 62 8.46 -29.07 -5.35
C GLN A 62 8.12 -27.59 -5.55
N GLU A 63 6.83 -27.27 -5.63
CA GLU A 63 6.34 -25.90 -5.78
C GLU A 63 6.61 -25.01 -4.55
N ALA A 64 6.74 -23.70 -4.79
CA ALA A 64 6.81 -22.71 -3.72
C ALA A 64 5.52 -22.71 -2.88
N ALA A 65 5.67 -22.59 -1.56
CA ALA A 65 4.54 -22.43 -0.64
C ALA A 65 4.76 -21.19 0.22
N PRO A 66 3.86 -20.19 0.21
CA PRO A 66 4.04 -18.99 1.03
C PRO A 66 3.91 -19.31 2.52
N PRO A 67 4.53 -18.49 3.40
CA PRO A 67 4.30 -18.58 4.84
C PRO A 67 2.83 -18.36 5.16
N ILE A 68 2.34 -19.04 6.19
CA ILE A 68 0.99 -18.86 6.71
C ILE A 68 0.93 -17.48 7.34
N LYS A 69 0.26 -16.56 6.67
CA LYS A 69 -0.20 -15.33 7.28
C LYS A 69 -1.64 -15.57 7.72
N THR A 70 -1.91 -15.52 9.02
CA THR A 70 -3.24 -15.15 9.47
C THR A 70 -3.48 -13.74 8.96
N VAL A 71 -4.26 -13.64 7.89
CA VAL A 71 -4.89 -12.37 7.55
C VAL A 71 -5.88 -12.14 8.67
N VAL A 72 -5.49 -11.42 9.71
CA VAL A 72 -6.45 -10.88 10.67
C VAL A 72 -7.31 -9.93 9.83
N PRO A 73 -8.61 -10.22 9.62
CA PRO A 73 -9.45 -9.28 8.92
C PRO A 73 -9.43 -7.98 9.72
N PRO A 74 -9.14 -6.83 9.10
CA PRO A 74 -8.92 -5.60 9.87
C PRO A 74 -10.14 -5.31 10.75
N SER A 75 -10.02 -5.18 12.06
CA SER A 75 -11.16 -4.85 12.92
C SER A 75 -11.49 -3.37 12.75
N GLY A 76 -12.66 -3.05 12.20
CA GLY A 76 -13.15 -1.67 12.07
C GLY A 76 -13.96 -1.39 10.79
N SER A 77 -14.77 -0.34 10.84
CA SER A 77 -15.57 0.13 9.69
C SER A 77 -14.63 0.54 8.55
N SER A 78 -14.70 -0.20 7.44
CA SER A 78 -13.94 0.15 6.23
C SER A 78 -14.76 1.11 5.37
N ARG A 79 -14.08 2.02 4.65
CA ARG A 79 -14.68 2.79 3.54
C ARG A 79 -15.29 1.88 2.48
N TYR A 80 -14.71 0.70 2.26
CA TYR A 80 -15.12 -0.27 1.24
C TYR A 80 -15.86 -1.44 1.88
N LEU A 81 -16.84 -1.99 1.15
CA LEU A 81 -17.46 -3.27 1.53
C LEU A 81 -16.38 -4.36 1.58
N ARG A 82 -16.43 -5.17 2.63
CA ARG A 82 -15.57 -6.34 2.85
C ARG A 82 -16.23 -7.61 2.35
N GLU A 83 -15.52 -8.72 2.43
CA GLU A 83 -16.07 -10.03 2.09
C GLU A 83 -17.26 -10.38 3.00
N ASP A 84 -17.14 -10.16 4.30
CA ASP A 84 -18.22 -10.38 5.28
C ASP A 84 -19.46 -9.53 4.97
N ASP A 85 -19.28 -8.24 4.66
CA ASP A 85 -20.37 -7.36 4.22
C ASP A 85 -21.07 -7.93 2.98
N ARG A 86 -20.30 -8.50 2.03
CA ARG A 86 -20.84 -9.10 0.80
C ARG A 86 -21.57 -10.41 1.08
N ILE A 87 -21.08 -11.24 1.98
CA ILE A 87 -21.76 -12.47 2.42
C ILE A 87 -23.11 -12.09 3.04
N TYR A 88 -23.11 -11.12 3.95
CA TYR A 88 -24.33 -10.61 4.58
C TYR A 88 -25.34 -10.07 3.56
N ILE A 89 -24.88 -9.25 2.61
CA ILE A 89 -25.73 -8.78 1.49
C ILE A 89 -26.33 -9.96 0.73
N ALA A 90 -25.57 -11.02 0.47
CA ALA A 90 -26.05 -12.18 -0.27
C ALA A 90 -27.14 -12.96 0.48
N ASP A 91 -26.97 -13.16 1.79
CA ASP A 91 -27.93 -13.89 2.61
C ASP A 91 -29.24 -13.10 2.77
N ARG A 92 -29.15 -11.81 3.11
CA ARG A 92 -30.34 -10.94 3.20
C ARG A 92 -31.05 -10.79 1.85
N PHE A 93 -30.31 -10.76 0.75
CA PHE A 93 -30.91 -10.70 -0.58
C PHE A 93 -31.66 -12.00 -0.94
N ARG A 94 -31.19 -13.17 -0.49
CA ARG A 94 -31.91 -14.45 -0.63
C ARG A 94 -33.20 -14.48 0.19
N GLU A 95 -33.18 -13.85 1.35
CA GLU A 95 -34.34 -13.64 2.23
C GLU A 95 -35.30 -12.56 1.69
N LYS A 96 -35.04 -12.02 0.48
CA LYS A 96 -35.84 -10.97 -0.18
C LYS A 96 -35.92 -9.66 0.62
N ALA A 97 -34.95 -9.39 1.48
CA ALA A 97 -34.86 -8.12 2.19
C ALA A 97 -34.67 -6.95 1.20
N THR A 98 -35.24 -5.79 1.53
CA THR A 98 -35.09 -4.60 0.69
C THR A 98 -33.69 -4.03 0.79
N VAL A 99 -33.22 -3.35 -0.27
CA VAL A 99 -31.91 -2.68 -0.28
C VAL A 99 -31.77 -1.68 0.88
N ARG A 100 -32.85 -1.02 1.30
CA ARG A 100 -32.85 -0.07 2.42
C ARG A 100 -32.66 -0.78 3.76
N ALA A 101 -33.30 -1.94 3.97
CA ALA A 101 -33.13 -2.74 5.18
C ALA A 101 -31.68 -3.24 5.32
N ILE A 102 -31.13 -3.84 4.25
CA ILE A 102 -29.75 -4.32 4.21
C ILE A 102 -28.76 -3.18 4.50
N ALA A 103 -29.04 -1.98 3.95
CA ALA A 103 -28.21 -0.81 4.17
C ALA A 103 -28.23 -0.33 5.63
N ALA A 104 -29.41 -0.30 6.25
CA ALA A 104 -29.56 0.07 7.66
C ALA A 104 -28.84 -0.93 8.58
N GLU A 105 -29.02 -2.24 8.34
CA GLU A 105 -28.39 -3.33 9.10
C GLU A 105 -26.85 -3.26 9.05
N LEU A 106 -26.27 -2.91 7.89
CA LEU A 106 -24.82 -2.77 7.71
C LEU A 106 -24.28 -1.37 8.05
N GLY A 107 -25.12 -0.41 8.44
CA GLY A 107 -24.72 0.98 8.66
C GLY A 107 -24.15 1.64 7.40
N ARG A 108 -24.70 1.32 6.21
CA ARG A 108 -24.26 1.83 4.90
C ARG A 108 -25.34 2.64 4.22
N SER A 109 -24.95 3.45 3.23
CA SER A 109 -25.94 4.13 2.39
C SER A 109 -26.69 3.12 1.49
N PRO A 110 -28.01 3.26 1.28
CA PRO A 110 -28.75 2.42 0.33
C PRO A 110 -28.16 2.45 -1.09
N SER A 111 -27.55 3.58 -1.47
CA SER A 111 -26.88 3.73 -2.76
C SER A 111 -25.63 2.84 -2.89
N THR A 112 -24.92 2.56 -1.79
CA THR A 112 -23.76 1.67 -1.77
C THR A 112 -24.20 0.24 -2.06
N ILE A 113 -25.22 -0.25 -1.36
CA ILE A 113 -25.74 -1.60 -1.51
C ILE A 113 -26.36 -1.80 -2.91
N SER A 114 -27.15 -0.83 -3.38
CA SER A 114 -27.72 -0.88 -4.74
C SER A 114 -26.64 -0.97 -5.83
N ARG A 115 -25.60 -0.13 -5.75
CA ARG A 115 -24.50 -0.15 -6.73
C ARG A 115 -23.69 -1.45 -6.66
N GLU A 116 -23.48 -2.00 -5.47
CA GLU A 116 -22.80 -3.28 -5.28
C GLU A 116 -23.56 -4.43 -5.97
N ILE A 117 -24.85 -4.59 -5.65
CA ILE A 117 -25.69 -5.67 -6.21
C ILE A 117 -25.78 -5.54 -7.73
N ARG A 118 -26.02 -4.33 -8.25
CA ARG A 118 -26.11 -4.08 -9.70
C ARG A 118 -24.80 -4.39 -10.42
N ARG A 119 -23.66 -4.00 -9.84
CA ARG A 119 -22.35 -4.13 -10.49
C ARG A 119 -21.81 -5.56 -10.45
N ASN A 120 -22.11 -6.31 -9.39
CA ASN A 120 -21.50 -7.62 -9.14
C ASN A 120 -22.49 -8.79 -9.29
N GLY A 121 -23.78 -8.52 -9.41
CA GLY A 121 -24.78 -9.54 -9.72
C GLY A 121 -24.78 -9.91 -11.21
N MET A 122 -25.17 -11.14 -11.50
CA MET A 122 -25.19 -11.70 -12.86
C MET A 122 -26.50 -12.46 -13.10
N PRO A 123 -27.00 -12.50 -14.34
CA PRO A 123 -28.07 -13.41 -14.71
C PRO A 123 -27.61 -14.86 -14.58
N LEU A 124 -28.49 -15.72 -14.10
CA LEU A 124 -28.22 -17.13 -13.86
C LEU A 124 -28.47 -17.91 -15.16
N ARG A 125 -27.43 -18.55 -15.71
CA ARG A 125 -27.49 -19.43 -16.89
C ARG A 125 -28.38 -18.89 -18.03
N GLY A 126 -28.13 -17.67 -18.50
CA GLY A 126 -28.81 -17.10 -19.67
C GLY A 126 -30.25 -16.63 -19.44
N ASP A 127 -30.81 -16.85 -18.24
CA ASP A 127 -32.11 -16.29 -17.87
C ASP A 127 -31.91 -14.90 -17.23
N ALA A 128 -32.22 -13.86 -18.01
CA ALA A 128 -32.16 -12.48 -17.56
C ALA A 128 -33.14 -12.18 -16.38
N ARG A 129 -34.14 -13.03 -16.15
CA ARG A 129 -35.12 -12.88 -15.06
C ARG A 129 -34.65 -13.49 -13.74
N ARG A 130 -33.66 -14.39 -13.74
CA ARG A 130 -33.05 -14.95 -12.53
C ARG A 130 -31.70 -14.31 -12.27
N TRP A 131 -31.64 -13.40 -11.31
CA TRP A 131 -30.42 -12.68 -10.96
C TRP A 131 -29.79 -13.27 -9.70
N ALA A 132 -28.50 -13.62 -9.73
CA ALA A 132 -27.78 -14.09 -8.56
C ALA A 132 -26.62 -13.18 -8.18
N TYR A 133 -26.57 -12.87 -6.89
CA TYR A 133 -25.47 -12.18 -6.26
C TYR A 133 -24.56 -13.21 -5.57
N ARG A 134 -23.31 -13.34 -6.04
CA ARG A 134 -22.32 -14.30 -5.51
C ARG A 134 -21.24 -13.54 -4.72
N PRO A 135 -21.16 -13.67 -3.39
CA PRO A 135 -20.33 -12.80 -2.55
C PRO A 135 -18.83 -12.95 -2.81
N HIS A 136 -18.30 -14.17 -2.86
CA HIS A 136 -16.87 -14.40 -3.15
C HIS A 136 -16.46 -13.92 -4.56
N ALA A 137 -17.33 -14.10 -5.55
CA ALA A 137 -17.08 -13.58 -6.90
C ALA A 137 -17.11 -12.04 -6.92
N ALA A 138 -18.01 -11.42 -6.16
CA ALA A 138 -18.07 -9.97 -6.00
C ALA A 138 -16.79 -9.43 -5.34
N GLN A 139 -16.29 -10.11 -4.30
CA GLN A 139 -15.02 -9.80 -3.64
C GLN A 139 -13.84 -9.90 -4.62
N ALA A 140 -13.70 -11.04 -5.30
CA ALA A 140 -12.63 -11.26 -6.28
C ALA A 140 -12.63 -10.20 -7.40
N ARG A 141 -13.81 -9.82 -7.92
CA ARG A 141 -13.93 -8.73 -8.90
C ARG A 141 -13.57 -7.38 -8.30
N ALA A 142 -13.91 -7.11 -7.05
CA ALA A 142 -13.56 -5.86 -6.39
C ALA A 142 -12.03 -5.76 -6.21
N ASP A 143 -11.39 -6.85 -5.79
CA ASP A 143 -9.93 -6.93 -5.66
C ASP A 143 -9.23 -6.82 -7.02
N ALA A 144 -9.74 -7.47 -8.06
CA ALA A 144 -9.19 -7.36 -9.42
C ALA A 144 -9.28 -5.93 -10.00
N ARG A 145 -10.26 -5.14 -9.55
CA ARG A 145 -10.42 -3.72 -9.95
C ARG A 145 -9.66 -2.76 -9.05
N ARG A 146 -9.10 -3.23 -7.94
CA ARG A 146 -8.37 -2.40 -6.97
C ARG A 146 -7.06 -1.84 -7.53
N PRO A 147 -6.26 -2.58 -8.33
CA PRO A 147 -5.12 -2.02 -9.02
C PRO A 147 -5.56 -0.84 -9.90
N ARG A 148 -4.91 0.31 -9.71
CA ARG A 148 -4.97 1.43 -10.64
C ARG A 148 -3.60 1.55 -11.29
N PRO A 149 -3.27 0.68 -12.26
CA PRO A 149 -2.01 0.79 -12.95
C PRO A 149 -1.94 2.18 -13.59
N LYS A 150 -0.85 2.88 -13.34
CA LYS A 150 -0.51 4.13 -14.03
C LYS A 150 0.59 3.77 -15.03
N PRO A 151 0.25 3.20 -16.19
CA PRO A 151 1.25 2.83 -17.18
C PRO A 151 2.00 4.10 -17.58
N GLY A 152 3.33 4.10 -17.51
CA GLY A 152 4.11 5.26 -17.90
C GLY A 152 4.19 5.38 -19.43
N LYS A 153 4.68 6.54 -19.87
CA LYS A 153 4.73 6.93 -21.28
C LYS A 153 5.55 5.96 -22.14
N ILE A 154 6.65 5.43 -21.61
CA ILE A 154 7.52 4.46 -22.30
C ILE A 154 6.81 3.10 -22.45
N GLY A 155 6.00 2.69 -21.47
CA GLY A 155 5.23 1.44 -21.57
C GLY A 155 4.11 1.48 -22.61
N GLN A 156 3.49 2.66 -22.81
CA GLN A 156 2.36 2.84 -23.72
C GLN A 156 2.77 3.09 -25.18
N ASN A 157 3.94 3.71 -25.41
CA ASN A 157 4.43 4.00 -26.75
C ASN A 157 5.59 3.05 -27.11
N THR A 158 5.31 2.10 -28.00
CA THR A 158 6.28 1.09 -28.45
C THR A 158 7.43 1.72 -29.23
N GLU A 159 7.16 2.68 -30.12
CA GLU A 159 8.17 3.39 -30.91
C GLU A 159 9.18 4.12 -30.00
N LEU A 160 8.68 4.85 -28.99
CA LEU A 160 9.50 5.51 -27.98
C LEU A 160 10.35 4.49 -27.19
N ARG A 161 9.73 3.38 -26.80
CA ARG A 161 10.42 2.33 -26.05
C ARG A 161 11.57 1.74 -26.85
N ASP A 162 11.32 1.38 -28.09
CA ASP A 162 12.29 0.71 -28.96
C ASP A 162 13.45 1.67 -29.27
N PHE A 163 13.16 2.96 -29.54
CA PHE A 163 14.19 3.99 -29.66
C PHE A 163 15.10 4.09 -28.42
N ILE A 164 14.51 4.13 -27.22
CA ILE A 164 15.26 4.20 -25.97
C ILE A 164 16.11 2.92 -25.80
N GLN A 165 15.55 1.74 -26.11
CA GLN A 165 16.27 0.47 -26.00
C GLN A 165 17.49 0.44 -26.92
N ASP A 166 17.33 0.79 -28.20
CA ASP A 166 18.40 0.79 -29.19
C ASP A 166 19.55 1.71 -28.78
N ARG A 167 19.24 2.93 -28.32
CA ARG A 167 20.28 3.88 -27.88
C ARG A 167 20.94 3.45 -26.58
N LEU A 168 20.22 2.81 -25.67
CA LEU A 168 20.82 2.20 -24.49
C LEU A 168 21.78 1.07 -24.87
N HIS A 169 21.47 0.23 -25.86
CA HIS A 169 22.39 -0.81 -26.36
C HIS A 169 23.69 -0.21 -26.92
N LEU A 170 23.62 0.97 -27.52
CA LEU A 170 24.79 1.76 -27.97
C LEU A 170 25.51 2.50 -26.82
N ARG A 171 25.11 2.28 -25.56
CA ARG A 171 25.68 2.90 -24.34
C ARG A 171 25.52 4.43 -24.29
N TRP A 172 24.46 4.96 -24.88
CA TRP A 172 24.10 6.37 -24.72
C TRP A 172 23.61 6.63 -23.30
N SER A 173 23.92 7.81 -22.75
CA SER A 173 23.34 8.22 -21.46
C SER A 173 21.86 8.58 -21.64
N PRO A 174 21.02 8.40 -20.60
CA PRO A 174 19.63 8.85 -20.65
C PRO A 174 19.44 10.31 -21.06
N GLU A 175 20.38 11.21 -20.70
CA GLU A 175 20.36 12.61 -21.13
C GLU A 175 20.60 12.75 -22.64
N GLN A 176 21.56 12.02 -23.20
CA GLN A 176 21.82 12.00 -24.64
C GLN A 176 20.61 11.48 -25.41
N ILE A 177 19.95 10.43 -24.91
CA ILE A 177 18.74 9.87 -25.51
C ILE A 177 17.62 10.91 -25.53
N CYS A 178 17.39 11.61 -24.42
CA CYS A 178 16.38 12.67 -24.34
C CYS A 178 16.67 13.82 -25.31
N GLN A 179 17.93 14.22 -25.46
CA GLN A 179 18.31 15.26 -26.42
C GLN A 179 18.06 14.79 -27.85
N ALA A 180 18.43 13.55 -28.18
CA ALA A 180 18.22 12.97 -29.49
C ALA A 180 16.74 12.82 -29.85
N LEU A 181 15.90 12.44 -28.88
CA LEU A 181 14.44 12.40 -29.05
C LEU A 181 13.89 13.78 -29.43
N ARG A 182 14.36 14.85 -28.79
CA ARG A 182 13.94 16.22 -29.13
C ARG A 182 14.40 16.65 -30.51
N SER A 183 15.62 16.28 -30.90
CA SER A 183 16.18 16.65 -32.21
C SER A 183 15.56 15.86 -33.37
N GLN A 184 15.26 14.57 -33.17
CA GLN A 184 14.71 13.70 -34.23
C GLN A 184 13.19 13.81 -34.37
N PHE A 185 12.50 14.18 -33.30
CA PHE A 185 11.04 14.23 -33.26
C PHE A 185 10.54 15.60 -32.77
N PRO A 186 10.95 16.74 -33.35
CA PRO A 186 10.66 18.08 -32.80
C PRO A 186 9.15 18.34 -32.63
N ASP A 187 8.33 17.90 -33.59
CA ASP A 187 6.88 18.17 -33.62
C ASP A 187 6.03 17.07 -32.93
N ARG A 188 6.67 16.08 -32.30
CA ARG A 188 6.00 14.93 -31.70
C ARG A 188 6.26 14.87 -30.19
N PRO A 189 5.52 15.66 -29.37
CA PRO A 189 5.73 15.72 -27.93
C PRO A 189 5.50 14.38 -27.23
N GLU A 190 4.72 13.46 -27.83
CA GLU A 190 4.55 12.07 -27.37
C GLU A 190 5.84 11.23 -27.40
N MET A 191 6.86 11.67 -28.15
CA MET A 191 8.19 11.06 -28.17
C MET A 191 9.14 11.68 -27.13
N HIS A 192 8.78 12.81 -26.53
CA HIS A 192 9.68 13.52 -25.61
C HIS A 192 9.54 13.00 -24.18
N VAL A 193 10.67 12.63 -23.59
CA VAL A 193 10.77 12.27 -22.17
C VAL A 193 11.95 12.97 -21.52
N VAL A 194 11.92 13.13 -20.20
CA VAL A 194 13.09 13.59 -19.43
C VAL A 194 13.93 12.39 -19.00
N HIS A 195 15.22 12.62 -18.73
CA HIS A 195 16.16 11.54 -18.37
C HIS A 195 15.72 10.80 -17.09
N GLU A 196 15.04 11.49 -16.17
CA GLU A 196 14.44 10.87 -14.99
C GLU A 196 13.37 9.83 -15.36
N THR A 197 12.58 10.05 -16.43
CA THR A 197 11.59 9.07 -16.91
C THR A 197 12.28 7.78 -17.36
N VAL A 198 13.40 7.90 -18.07
CA VAL A 198 14.21 6.76 -18.52
C VAL A 198 14.83 6.03 -17.31
N TYR A 199 15.37 6.77 -16.33
CA TYR A 199 15.88 6.16 -15.09
C TYR A 199 14.79 5.43 -14.30
N GLN A 200 13.60 6.00 -14.18
CA GLN A 200 12.47 5.35 -13.51
C GLN A 200 12.07 4.05 -14.23
N ALA A 201 12.05 4.06 -15.57
CA ALA A 201 11.76 2.86 -16.36
C ALA A 201 12.83 1.76 -16.20
N LEU A 202 14.10 2.12 -15.99
CA LEU A 202 15.18 1.16 -15.73
C LEU A 202 15.22 0.62 -14.29
N TYR A 203 14.91 1.46 -13.30
CA TYR A 203 15.11 1.11 -11.88
C TYR A 203 13.85 0.61 -11.17
N VAL A 204 12.65 1.00 -11.61
CA VAL A 204 11.40 0.65 -10.94
C VAL A 204 10.84 -0.65 -11.52
N GLN A 205 11.17 -1.77 -10.87
CA GLN A 205 10.73 -3.11 -11.29
C GLN A 205 9.20 -3.27 -11.41
N GLY A 206 8.41 -2.46 -10.69
CA GLY A 206 6.94 -2.50 -10.75
C GLY A 206 6.31 -1.83 -11.98
N ARG A 207 7.08 -1.08 -12.79
CA ARG A 207 6.56 -0.44 -14.01
C ARG A 207 6.70 -1.32 -15.26
N GLY A 208 7.71 -2.19 -15.32
CA GLY A 208 7.89 -3.15 -16.42
C GLY A 208 8.13 -2.53 -17.80
N GLU A 209 8.45 -1.23 -17.88
CA GLU A 209 8.53 -0.49 -19.15
C GLU A 209 9.81 -0.79 -19.93
N LEU A 210 10.90 -1.13 -19.24
CA LEU A 210 12.19 -1.52 -19.84
C LEU A 210 12.75 -2.78 -19.14
N ARG A 211 13.45 -3.62 -19.90
CA ARG A 211 14.10 -4.84 -19.37
C ARG A 211 15.23 -4.47 -18.41
N ARG A 212 15.32 -5.18 -17.27
CA ARG A 212 16.35 -4.94 -16.24
C ARG A 212 17.79 -5.08 -16.75
N GLU A 213 18.00 -5.90 -17.77
CA GLU A 213 19.29 -6.11 -18.41
C GLU A 213 19.84 -4.84 -19.06
N LEU A 214 18.97 -3.92 -19.50
CA LEU A 214 19.36 -2.63 -20.09
C LEU A 214 20.06 -1.71 -19.07
N ALA A 215 19.88 -1.93 -17.77
CA ALA A 215 20.63 -1.19 -16.76
C ALA A 215 22.15 -1.48 -16.83
N ARG A 216 22.57 -2.63 -17.39
CA ARG A 216 23.99 -2.94 -17.65
C ARG A 216 24.57 -2.13 -18.80
N ALA A 217 23.71 -1.64 -19.70
CA ALA A 217 24.13 -0.83 -20.84
C ALA A 217 24.38 0.64 -20.45
N LEU A 218 23.95 1.06 -19.27
CA LEU A 218 24.35 2.34 -18.69
C LEU A 218 25.87 2.36 -18.48
N ARG A 219 26.53 3.46 -18.84
CA ARG A 219 27.99 3.63 -18.66
C ARG A 219 28.46 3.42 -17.23
N THR A 220 27.60 3.68 -16.25
CA THR A 220 27.91 3.46 -14.82
C THR A 220 27.72 2.01 -14.36
N GLY A 221 27.11 1.14 -15.19
CA GLY A 221 26.78 -0.25 -14.87
C GLY A 221 25.79 -0.44 -13.73
N ARG A 222 25.19 0.64 -13.20
CA ARG A 222 24.37 0.60 -12.00
C ARG A 222 22.99 0.04 -12.31
N ALA A 223 22.61 -1.01 -11.59
CA ALA A 223 21.24 -1.53 -11.60
C ALA A 223 20.28 -0.79 -10.66
N ARG A 224 20.78 0.20 -9.89
CA ARG A 224 20.01 0.99 -8.92
C ARG A 224 20.56 2.42 -8.83
N ARG A 225 19.68 3.37 -8.50
CA ARG A 225 20.06 4.77 -8.25
C ARG A 225 21.02 4.86 -7.05
N LYS A 226 22.04 5.71 -7.15
CA LYS A 226 22.90 6.05 -6.02
C LYS A 226 22.07 6.79 -4.97
N PRO A 227 21.98 6.32 -3.72
CA PRO A 227 21.32 7.07 -2.66
C PRO A 227 22.05 8.41 -2.47
N ARG A 228 21.27 9.49 -2.34
CA ARG A 228 21.81 10.84 -2.02
C ARG A 228 22.39 10.92 -0.60
N ARG A 229 21.98 10.00 0.29
CA ARG A 229 22.48 9.91 1.66
C ARG A 229 23.92 9.40 1.65
N GLN A 230 24.86 10.25 2.06
CA GLN A 230 26.23 9.83 2.37
C GLN A 230 26.25 9.33 3.81
N ALA A 231 26.48 8.03 4.03
CA ALA A 231 26.50 7.46 5.38
C ALA A 231 27.55 8.11 6.30
N GLN A 232 28.60 8.71 5.72
CA GLN A 232 29.67 9.43 6.40
C GLN A 232 29.32 10.89 6.75
N GLN A 233 28.33 11.51 6.09
CA GLN A 233 27.81 12.81 6.51
C GLN A 233 26.71 12.59 7.54
N ARG A 234 27.12 12.52 8.82
CA ARG A 234 26.18 12.64 9.94
C ARG A 234 25.77 14.11 10.02
N GLN A 235 24.74 14.50 9.27
CA GLN A 235 24.05 15.76 9.58
C GLN A 235 23.26 15.53 10.88
N PRO A 236 23.54 16.30 11.96
CA PRO A 236 22.67 16.26 13.12
C PRO A 236 21.27 16.65 12.66
N ARG A 237 20.30 15.74 12.83
CA ARG A 237 18.90 16.00 12.43
C ARG A 237 18.30 17.18 13.21
N PHE A 238 18.84 17.43 14.40
CA PHE A 238 18.43 18.48 15.31
C PHE A 238 19.68 19.12 15.90
N SER A 239 19.77 20.45 15.82
CA SER A 239 20.80 21.23 16.53
C SER A 239 20.47 21.42 18.01
N THR A 240 19.20 21.22 18.38
CA THR A 240 18.64 21.54 19.69
C THR A 240 17.74 20.38 20.16
N PRO A 241 17.70 20.03 21.46
CA PRO A 241 16.76 19.06 22.00
C PRO A 241 15.31 19.49 21.67
N MET A 242 14.52 18.58 21.10
CA MET A 242 13.09 18.78 20.83
C MET A 242 12.29 17.63 21.42
N VAL A 243 11.09 17.93 21.93
CA VAL A 243 10.12 16.93 22.40
C VAL A 243 9.65 16.12 21.18
N MET A 244 9.80 14.81 21.26
CA MET A 244 9.44 13.94 20.14
C MET A 244 7.92 13.78 20.04
N ILE A 245 7.41 13.48 18.84
CA ILE A 245 5.97 13.20 18.64
C ILE A 245 5.48 12.07 19.56
N SER A 246 6.34 11.09 19.84
CA SER A 246 6.05 9.97 20.74
C SER A 246 5.91 10.37 22.21
N GLU A 247 6.38 11.56 22.58
CA GLU A 247 6.36 12.09 23.96
C GLU A 247 5.19 13.05 24.19
N ARG A 248 4.30 13.21 23.20
CA ARG A 248 3.11 14.06 23.32
C ARG A 248 2.15 13.49 24.40
N PRO A 249 1.46 14.35 25.15
CA PRO A 249 0.40 13.91 26.05
C PRO A 249 -0.71 13.20 25.27
N ALA A 250 -1.36 12.22 25.89
CA ALA A 250 -2.41 11.42 25.25
C ALA A 250 -3.58 12.26 24.70
N GLU A 251 -3.87 13.38 25.36
CA GLU A 251 -4.86 14.39 24.96
C GLU A 251 -4.60 14.99 23.56
N ALA A 252 -3.35 14.99 23.08
CA ALA A 252 -3.00 15.48 21.75
C ALA A 252 -3.23 14.45 20.62
N GLU A 253 -3.40 13.16 20.96
CA GLU A 253 -3.59 12.06 20.01
C GLU A 253 -5.05 11.86 19.61
N ASP A 254 -5.97 11.93 20.59
CA ASP A 254 -7.40 11.63 20.37
C ASP A 254 -8.16 12.76 19.64
N ARG A 255 -7.56 13.97 19.58
CA ARG A 255 -8.14 15.16 18.94
C ARG A 255 -9.50 15.54 19.56
N ALA A 256 -9.72 15.18 20.81
CA ALA A 256 -11.00 15.37 21.49
C ALA A 256 -11.16 16.79 22.06
N ALA A 257 -10.04 17.47 22.36
CA ALA A 257 -10.04 18.84 22.89
C ALA A 257 -9.41 19.85 21.91
N PRO A 258 -9.99 21.05 21.75
CA PRO A 258 -9.36 22.13 21.01
C PRO A 258 -8.14 22.69 21.77
N GLY A 259 -7.13 23.14 21.03
CA GLY A 259 -5.93 23.80 21.58
C GLY A 259 -4.61 23.13 21.21
N HIS A 260 -4.66 22.00 20.49
CA HIS A 260 -3.48 21.33 19.98
C HIS A 260 -3.22 21.74 18.53
N TRP A 261 -2.18 22.54 18.33
CA TRP A 261 -1.81 23.08 17.02
C TRP A 261 -0.66 22.29 16.39
N GLU A 262 -0.79 22.03 15.10
CA GLU A 262 0.25 21.41 14.28
C GLU A 262 0.74 22.41 13.24
N GLY A 263 2.07 22.58 13.20
CA GLY A 263 2.74 23.49 12.30
C GLY A 263 3.51 22.76 11.21
N ASP A 264 3.19 23.02 9.94
CA ASP A 264 3.99 22.57 8.80
C ASP A 264 4.48 23.76 7.97
N LEU A 265 5.67 23.64 7.37
CA LEU A 265 6.22 24.62 6.44
C LEU A 265 6.17 24.08 5.01
N VAL A 266 5.38 24.74 4.16
CA VAL A 266 5.27 24.41 2.73
C VAL A 266 6.24 25.28 1.95
N ILE A 267 7.21 24.65 1.29
CA ILE A 267 8.20 25.35 0.47
C ILE A 267 7.72 25.42 -0.99
N GLY A 268 7.74 26.63 -1.54
CA GLY A 268 7.37 26.93 -2.91
C GLY A 268 8.42 26.49 -3.94
N LYS A 269 8.13 26.77 -5.21
CA LYS A 269 8.99 26.44 -6.34
C LYS A 269 10.39 27.05 -6.16
N ASP A 270 11.42 26.26 -6.45
CA ASP A 270 12.84 26.65 -6.38
C ASP A 270 13.28 27.16 -5.00
N GLY A 271 12.50 26.90 -3.93
CA GLY A 271 12.81 27.35 -2.57
C GLY A 271 12.66 28.86 -2.35
N LYS A 272 12.01 29.58 -3.28
CA LYS A 272 11.96 31.05 -3.28
C LYS A 272 10.87 31.66 -2.41
N SER A 273 9.91 30.85 -1.97
CA SER A 273 8.82 31.29 -1.09
C SER A 273 8.45 30.16 -0.14
N ALA A 274 7.82 30.51 0.97
CA ALA A 274 7.23 29.53 1.86
C ALA A 274 5.88 30.01 2.40
N ILE A 275 5.09 29.06 2.87
CA ILE A 275 3.90 29.33 3.68
C ILE A 275 3.99 28.42 4.89
N GLY A 276 3.95 29.01 6.08
CA GLY A 276 3.71 28.24 7.29
C GLY A 276 2.23 27.95 7.43
N THR A 277 1.89 26.79 7.97
CA THR A 277 0.51 26.41 8.29
C THR A 277 0.43 26.17 9.78
N LEU A 278 -0.64 26.64 10.41
CA LEU A 278 -1.02 26.27 11.77
C LEU A 278 -2.41 25.68 11.72
N VAL A 279 -2.52 24.40 12.08
CA VAL A 279 -3.78 23.66 12.03
C VAL A 279 -4.14 23.20 13.42
N GLU A 280 -5.29 23.63 13.91
CA GLU A 280 -5.88 23.13 15.16
C GLU A 280 -6.42 21.71 14.92
N ARG A 281 -5.99 20.74 15.72
CA ARG A 281 -6.18 19.32 15.41
C ARG A 281 -7.61 18.80 15.62
N ALA A 282 -8.41 19.43 16.49
CA ALA A 282 -9.79 19.04 16.76
C ALA A 282 -10.78 19.64 15.75
N THR A 283 -10.75 20.96 15.62
CA THR A 283 -11.63 21.80 14.80
C THR A 283 -11.20 21.89 13.34
N ARG A 284 -9.93 21.58 13.02
CA ARG A 284 -9.32 21.83 11.70
C ARG A 284 -9.28 23.29 11.29
N TYR A 285 -9.38 24.20 12.25
CA TYR A 285 -9.17 25.62 11.99
C TYR A 285 -7.74 25.83 11.50
N VAL A 286 -7.58 26.54 10.37
CA VAL A 286 -6.29 26.74 9.70
C VAL A 286 -5.94 28.22 9.68
N MET A 287 -4.72 28.54 10.08
CA MET A 287 -4.11 29.84 9.89
C MET A 287 -2.89 29.70 8.98
N LEU A 288 -2.69 30.67 8.09
CA LEU A 288 -1.58 30.69 7.15
C LEU A 288 -0.59 31.79 7.52
N LEU A 289 0.68 31.41 7.61
CA LEU A 289 1.79 32.30 7.86
C LEU A 289 2.40 32.66 6.52
N HIS A 290 2.26 33.92 6.12
CA HIS A 290 2.81 34.39 4.85
C HIS A 290 4.32 34.68 5.00
N LEU A 291 5.16 33.97 4.22
CA LEU A 291 6.62 34.09 4.24
C LEU A 291 7.16 34.40 2.82
N PRO A 292 7.08 35.67 2.37
CA PRO A 292 7.37 36.03 0.98
C PRO A 292 8.85 36.11 0.61
N GLY A 293 9.75 36.24 1.60
CA GLY A 293 11.18 36.48 1.37
C GLY A 293 12.07 35.38 1.95
N ASP A 294 12.06 35.25 3.28
CA ASP A 294 12.86 34.27 4.01
C ASP A 294 11.95 33.28 4.77
N HIS A 295 12.47 32.07 4.97
CA HIS A 295 11.85 30.98 5.71
C HIS A 295 12.83 30.36 6.72
N GLY A 296 13.83 31.14 7.14
CA GLY A 296 14.66 30.86 8.29
C GLY A 296 13.86 30.85 9.60
N ALA A 297 14.47 30.30 10.65
CA ALA A 297 13.80 30.08 11.93
C ALA A 297 13.25 31.38 12.56
N GLU A 298 13.96 32.50 12.37
CA GLU A 298 13.55 33.80 12.93
C GLU A 298 12.35 34.39 12.20
N SER A 299 12.37 34.42 10.86
CA SER A 299 11.23 34.90 10.06
C SER A 299 9.98 34.04 10.28
N VAL A 300 10.14 32.72 10.42
CA VAL A 300 9.02 31.83 10.75
C VAL A 300 8.47 32.14 12.14
N ARG A 301 9.34 32.35 13.14
CA ARG A 301 8.94 32.71 14.51
C ARG A 301 8.16 34.03 14.53
N GLU A 302 8.64 35.04 13.83
CA GLU A 302 7.97 36.36 13.75
C GLU A 302 6.59 36.24 13.11
N ALA A 303 6.51 35.59 11.95
CA ALA A 303 5.23 35.36 11.27
C ALA A 303 4.25 34.57 12.15
N LEU A 304 4.75 33.61 12.94
CA LEU A 304 3.95 32.83 13.86
C LEU A 304 3.39 33.70 14.99
N VAL A 305 4.23 34.52 15.63
CA VAL A 305 3.79 35.44 16.69
C VAL A 305 2.72 36.40 16.18
N THR A 306 2.93 37.02 15.02
CA THR A 306 1.95 37.92 14.41
C THR A 306 0.63 37.21 14.06
N THR A 307 0.71 35.99 13.52
CA THR A 307 -0.48 35.24 13.11
C THR A 307 -1.29 34.78 14.33
N VAL A 308 -0.64 34.29 15.39
CA VAL A 308 -1.33 33.81 16.60
C VAL A 308 -2.09 34.91 17.34
N GLN A 309 -1.69 36.18 17.19
CA GLN A 309 -2.43 37.32 17.75
C GLN A 309 -3.82 37.52 17.14
N THR A 310 -4.12 36.93 15.99
CA THR A 310 -5.44 37.02 15.33
C THR A 310 -6.35 35.83 15.67
N LEU A 311 -5.97 35.01 16.66
CA LEU A 311 -6.83 33.94 17.16
C LEU A 311 -8.15 34.54 17.73
N PRO A 312 -9.30 33.98 17.33
CA PRO A 312 -10.62 34.46 17.76
C PRO A 312 -10.94 34.17 19.23
#